data_AF-A0A7V1BS67-F1
#
_entry.id   AF-A0A7V1BS67-F1
#
_cell.length_a   1.000
_cell.length_b   1.000
_cell.length_c   1.000
_cell.angle_alpha   90.00
_cell.angle_beta   90.00
_cell.angle_gamma   90.00
#
_symmetry.space_group_name_H-M   'P 1'
#
loop_
_entity.id
_entity.type
_entity.pdbx_description
1 polymer ?
#
loop_
_entity_poly.entity_id
_entity_poly.type
_entity_poly.pdbx_seq_one_letter_code
_entity_poly.pdbx_strand_id
1 'polypeptide(L)'
;RIPSDRQILHIIPEEYSVDYQNGIENPIGISGSRLEASNHVVLASIPAIQNIKKSVERAGLKVRDYILQPIASSTSVLEDSECDLGVALIDIGGGTTDIAVFHKKTIKHTKVIGIAGNQVTNDIRESLGVVTVEAEHLKKDYGYALESSIIRDEDILIQGIGARGNTKIPISLLTQIISLRMRELFTLVDNELRNAGYKNKIKAGIVLTGGGSLLRGCTDLAEDVFGLPTRIGVPLDLGSGLSSEIESPEFATVSGLIKGIPGGKSSDYQSLIKRHKKGKNTIKDIVKKVQEFFDEL
;
A
#
# COMPACT_ATOMS: atom_id res chain seq x y z
N ARG A 1 -4.78 18.94 14.42
CA ARG A 1 -4.43 18.33 15.74
C ARG A 1 -4.42 16.82 15.56
N ILE A 2 -3.32 16.14 15.90
CA ILE A 2 -3.23 14.68 15.75
C ILE A 2 -4.00 14.00 16.89
N PRO A 3 -4.86 13.00 16.62
CA PRO A 3 -5.54 12.21 17.65
C PRO A 3 -4.55 11.58 18.64
N SER A 4 -4.94 11.45 19.90
CA SER A 4 -4.05 10.96 20.97
C SER A 4 -3.64 9.49 20.82
N ASP A 5 -4.43 8.70 20.10
CA ASP A 5 -4.21 7.29 19.81
C ASP A 5 -3.35 7.06 18.54
N ARG A 6 -2.92 8.15 17.87
CA ARG A 6 -2.13 8.10 16.63
C ARG A 6 -0.79 8.80 16.79
N GLN A 7 0.19 8.32 16.03
CA GLN A 7 1.48 8.98 15.88
C GLN A 7 1.80 9.18 14.40
N ILE A 8 2.65 10.17 14.10
CA ILE A 8 3.20 10.35 12.76
C ILE A 8 4.11 9.15 12.49
N LEU A 9 3.83 8.46 11.38
CA LEU A 9 4.65 7.39 10.85
C LEU A 9 5.64 7.94 9.83
N HIS A 10 5.14 8.71 8.84
CA HIS A 10 5.93 9.35 7.79
C HIS A 10 5.48 10.79 7.55
N ILE A 11 6.43 11.64 7.17
CA ILE A 11 6.20 12.97 6.60
C ILE A 11 6.93 12.96 5.26
N ILE A 12 6.18 13.05 4.17
CA ILE A 12 6.73 12.94 2.82
C ILE A 12 6.54 14.29 2.13
N PRO A 13 7.62 15.02 1.83
CA PRO A 13 7.52 16.27 1.12
C PRO A 13 6.92 16.08 -0.28
N GLU A 14 5.94 16.90 -0.60
CA GLU A 14 5.29 16.90 -1.90
C GLU A 14 5.82 18.01 -2.82
N GLU A 15 5.95 19.20 -2.27
CA GLU A 15 6.45 20.38 -2.97
C GLU A 15 6.92 21.41 -1.95
N TYR A 16 7.90 22.20 -2.35
CA TYR A 16 8.37 23.36 -1.62
C TYR A 16 7.98 24.64 -2.34
N SER A 17 7.86 25.72 -1.56
CA SER A 17 7.81 27.08 -2.10
C SER A 17 8.83 27.96 -1.38
N VAL A 18 9.51 28.80 -2.16
CA VAL A 18 10.43 29.82 -1.64
C VAL A 18 9.92 31.18 -2.08
N ASP A 19 9.56 32.01 -1.11
CA ASP A 19 8.86 33.28 -1.28
C ASP A 19 7.58 33.12 -2.15
N TYR A 20 7.62 33.54 -3.42
CA TYR A 20 6.48 33.44 -4.36
C TYR A 20 6.67 32.35 -5.44
N GLN A 21 7.78 31.60 -5.39
CA GLN A 21 8.07 30.53 -6.33
C GLN A 21 7.58 29.20 -5.76
N ASN A 22 6.58 28.61 -6.41
CA ASN A 22 5.99 27.31 -6.04
C ASN A 22 6.53 26.17 -6.91
N GLY A 23 6.30 24.92 -6.49
CA GLY A 23 6.63 23.73 -7.26
C GLY A 23 8.11 23.38 -7.25
N ILE A 24 8.85 23.81 -6.22
CA ILE A 24 10.26 23.49 -6.04
C ILE A 24 10.35 22.06 -5.48
N GLU A 25 11.09 21.18 -6.15
CA GLU A 25 11.30 19.79 -5.72
C GLU A 25 12.37 19.70 -4.60
N ASN A 26 13.47 20.43 -4.75
CA ASN A 26 14.55 20.50 -3.77
C ASN A 26 14.94 21.96 -3.48
N PRO A 27 14.68 22.48 -2.27
CA PRO A 27 14.97 23.87 -1.93
C PRO A 27 16.43 24.10 -1.52
N ILE A 28 17.27 23.06 -1.43
CA ILE A 28 18.66 23.19 -1.01
C ILE A 28 19.43 24.06 -2.00
N GLY A 29 20.06 25.13 -1.49
CA GLY A 29 20.81 26.09 -2.29
C GLY A 29 19.99 27.29 -2.79
N ILE A 30 18.67 27.31 -2.55
CA ILE A 30 17.81 28.44 -2.89
C ILE A 30 17.78 29.44 -1.73
N SER A 31 18.07 30.71 -2.04
CA SER A 31 17.97 31.81 -1.06
C SER A 31 16.56 32.39 -1.09
N GLY A 32 16.00 32.65 0.09
CA GLY A 32 14.70 33.30 0.22
C GLY A 32 14.40 33.68 1.66
N SER A 33 13.34 34.47 1.84
CA SER A 33 12.91 34.95 3.15
C SER A 33 11.92 33.99 3.83
N ARG A 34 11.13 33.26 3.03
CA ARG A 34 10.13 32.29 3.49
C ARG A 34 10.28 30.99 2.73
N LEU A 35 10.36 29.87 3.45
CA LEU A 35 10.29 28.51 2.91
C LEU A 35 9.03 27.84 3.44
N GLU A 36 8.19 27.32 2.56
CA GLU A 36 7.05 26.49 2.92
C GLU A 36 7.17 25.12 2.25
N ALA A 37 6.52 24.12 2.85
CA ALA A 37 6.50 22.76 2.35
C ALA A 37 5.09 22.19 2.47
N SER A 38 4.55 21.70 1.36
CA SER A 38 3.40 20.81 1.35
C SER A 38 3.89 19.39 1.61
N ASN A 39 3.21 18.66 2.50
CA ASN A 39 3.64 17.33 2.91
C ASN A 39 2.46 16.35 2.96
N HIS A 40 2.68 15.14 2.46
CA HIS A 40 1.82 14.00 2.73
C HIS A 40 2.18 13.40 4.09
N VAL A 41 1.29 13.55 5.07
CA VAL A 41 1.52 13.09 6.45
C VAL A 41 0.76 11.79 6.72
N VAL A 42 1.51 10.73 7.02
CA VAL A 42 0.96 9.41 7.33
C VAL A 42 0.86 9.26 8.84
N LEU A 43 -0.35 9.00 9.33
CA LEU A 43 -0.61 8.71 10.74
C LEU A 43 -0.87 7.22 10.95
N ALA A 44 -0.32 6.66 12.01
CA ALA A 44 -0.51 5.26 12.37
C ALA A 44 -1.03 5.12 13.80
N SER A 45 -1.86 4.11 14.01
CA SER A 45 -2.35 3.71 15.33
C SER A 45 -1.19 3.27 16.22
N ILE A 46 -1.06 3.90 17.39
CA ILE A 46 -0.03 3.55 18.38
C ILE A 46 -0.20 2.08 18.83
N PRO A 47 -1.40 1.60 19.19
CA PRO A 47 -1.62 0.18 19.50
C PRO A 47 -1.20 -0.78 18.37
N ALA A 48 -1.51 -0.45 17.11
CA ALA A 48 -1.15 -1.31 15.97
C ALA A 48 0.36 -1.45 15.82
N ILE A 49 1.10 -0.34 15.90
CA ILE A 49 2.58 -0.34 15.86
C ILE A 49 3.15 -1.17 17.01
N GLN A 50 2.61 -1.02 18.22
CA GLN A 50 3.08 -1.78 19.39
C GLN A 50 2.82 -3.28 19.26
N ASN A 51 1.70 -3.68 18.66
CA ASN A 51 1.39 -5.09 18.43
C ASN A 51 2.38 -5.71 17.42
N ILE A 52 2.64 -5.03 16.30
CA ILE A 52 3.64 -5.46 15.31
C ILE A 52 5.01 -5.58 15.97
N LYS A 53 5.42 -4.57 16.74
CA LYS A 53 6.70 -4.57 17.46
C LYS A 53 6.85 -5.80 18.36
N LYS A 54 5.85 -6.05 19.20
CA LYS A 54 5.86 -7.19 20.14
C LYS A 54 5.92 -8.52 19.42
N SER A 55 5.21 -8.67 18.29
CA SER A 55 5.26 -9.91 17.49
C SER A 55 6.66 -10.17 16.94
N VAL A 56 7.35 -9.15 16.42
CA VAL A 56 8.73 -9.27 15.93
C VAL A 56 9.71 -9.55 17.06
N GLU A 57 9.59 -8.85 18.20
CA GLU A 57 10.47 -9.05 19.36
C GLU A 57 10.30 -10.44 19.99
N ARG A 58 9.09 -11.01 19.97
CA ARG A 58 8.83 -12.39 20.42
C ARG A 58 9.53 -13.44 19.56
N ALA A 59 9.80 -13.13 18.30
CA ALA A 59 10.60 -13.99 17.42
C ALA A 59 12.13 -13.82 17.64
N GLY A 60 12.56 -13.05 18.65
CA GLY A 60 13.97 -12.77 18.92
C GLY A 60 14.60 -11.73 17.99
N LEU A 61 13.79 -11.03 17.19
CA LEU A 61 14.24 -10.03 16.22
C LEU A 61 14.04 -8.61 16.75
N LYS A 62 14.73 -7.64 16.15
CA LYS A 62 14.59 -6.21 16.48
C LYS A 62 13.99 -5.47 15.30
N VAL A 63 12.95 -4.67 15.55
CA VAL A 63 12.39 -3.79 14.52
C VAL A 63 13.34 -2.62 14.30
N ARG A 64 13.90 -2.53 13.09
CA ARG A 64 14.74 -1.40 12.67
C ARG A 64 13.90 -0.15 12.40
N ASP A 65 12.81 -0.31 11.66
CA ASP A 65 12.04 0.78 11.06
C ASP A 65 10.60 0.32 10.74
N TYR A 66 9.66 1.26 10.58
CA TYR A 66 8.28 1.01 10.16
C TYR A 66 7.99 1.78 8.87
N ILE A 67 7.59 1.06 7.84
CA ILE A 67 7.35 1.61 6.51
C ILE A 67 5.87 1.46 6.14
N LEU A 68 5.30 2.46 5.48
CA LEU A 68 3.96 2.35 4.91
C LEU A 68 4.01 1.43 3.68
N GLN A 69 3.20 0.38 3.67
CA GLN A 69 3.19 -0.67 2.64
C GLN A 69 3.20 -0.10 1.20
N PRO A 70 2.28 0.78 0.78
CA PRO A 70 2.30 1.31 -0.58
C PRO A 70 3.62 1.99 -1.00
N ILE A 71 4.35 2.60 -0.06
CA ILE A 71 5.67 3.17 -0.35
C ILE A 71 6.66 2.04 -0.63
N ALA A 72 6.69 1.00 0.20
CA ALA A 72 7.53 -0.16 -0.04
C ALA A 72 7.16 -0.84 -1.38
N SER A 73 5.89 -1.20 -1.60
CA SER A 73 5.47 -1.84 -2.84
C SER A 73 5.89 -0.99 -4.06
N SER A 74 5.70 0.33 -4.02
CA SER A 74 6.05 1.23 -5.13
C SER A 74 7.51 1.20 -5.55
N THR A 75 8.47 1.08 -4.61
CA THR A 75 9.90 1.06 -4.95
C THR A 75 10.33 -0.21 -5.69
N SER A 76 9.48 -1.24 -5.71
CA SER A 76 9.77 -2.50 -6.36
C SER A 76 9.05 -2.69 -7.70
N VAL A 77 7.89 -2.06 -7.90
CA VAL A 77 7.00 -2.34 -9.04
C VAL A 77 6.71 -1.14 -9.95
N LEU A 78 7.00 0.09 -9.51
CA LEU A 78 6.79 1.30 -10.31
C LEU A 78 8.09 1.79 -10.91
N GLU A 79 7.97 2.39 -12.10
CA GLU A 79 9.05 3.15 -12.72
C GLU A 79 8.95 4.65 -12.37
N ASP A 80 10.09 5.34 -12.39
CA ASP A 80 10.14 6.80 -12.15
C ASP A 80 9.32 7.59 -13.18
N SER A 81 9.27 7.09 -14.42
CA SER A 81 8.49 7.65 -15.54
C SER A 81 6.98 7.63 -15.23
N GLU A 82 6.48 6.51 -14.69
CA GLU A 82 5.08 6.36 -14.27
C GLU A 82 4.75 7.28 -13.10
N CYS A 83 5.66 7.37 -12.12
CA CYS A 83 5.49 8.23 -10.95
C CYS A 83 5.49 9.73 -11.31
N ASP A 84 6.25 10.13 -12.33
CA ASP A 84 6.25 11.50 -12.85
C ASP A 84 4.95 11.82 -13.59
N LEU A 85 4.62 11.01 -14.60
CA LEU A 85 3.43 11.18 -15.45
C LEU A 85 2.12 11.07 -14.65
N GLY A 86 2.11 10.18 -13.66
CA GLY A 86 1.03 9.97 -12.70
C GLY A 86 0.46 8.55 -12.80
N VAL A 87 0.45 7.81 -11.70
CA VAL A 87 0.04 6.39 -11.64
C VAL A 87 -0.69 6.09 -10.35
N ALA A 88 -1.68 5.19 -10.39
CA ALA A 88 -2.27 4.59 -9.19
C ALA A 88 -1.72 3.18 -8.98
N LEU A 89 -1.07 2.95 -7.83
CA LEU A 89 -0.71 1.63 -7.35
C LEU A 89 -1.85 1.08 -6.49
N ILE A 90 -2.36 -0.09 -6.86
CA ILE A 90 -3.41 -0.80 -6.14
C ILE A 90 -2.88 -2.16 -5.70
N ASP A 91 -2.64 -2.33 -4.41
CA ASP A 91 -2.13 -3.57 -3.81
C ASP A 91 -3.29 -4.35 -3.19
N ILE A 92 -3.65 -5.48 -3.81
CA ILE A 92 -4.81 -6.30 -3.41
C ILE A 92 -4.30 -7.47 -2.57
N GLY A 93 -4.41 -7.35 -1.25
CA GLY A 93 -4.02 -8.38 -0.30
C GLY A 93 -5.13 -9.41 -0.02
N GLY A 94 -5.00 -10.11 1.10
CA GLY A 94 -6.05 -11.00 1.61
C GLY A 94 -7.19 -10.21 2.25
N GLY A 95 -6.88 -9.29 3.17
CA GLY A 95 -7.87 -8.55 3.96
C GLY A 95 -8.10 -7.11 3.54
N THR A 96 -7.14 -6.49 2.86
CA THR A 96 -7.16 -5.06 2.51
C THR A 96 -6.71 -4.85 1.08
N THR A 97 -7.25 -3.80 0.48
CA THR A 97 -6.73 -3.23 -0.76
C THR A 97 -6.17 -1.84 -0.44
N ASP A 98 -4.88 -1.66 -0.69
CA ASP A 98 -4.16 -0.43 -0.45
C ASP A 98 -4.01 0.34 -1.76
N ILE A 99 -4.34 1.64 -1.73
CA ILE A 99 -4.28 2.54 -2.87
C ILE A 99 -3.22 3.60 -2.58
N ALA A 100 -2.31 3.83 -3.51
CA ALA A 100 -1.44 4.99 -3.52
C ALA A 100 -1.42 5.66 -4.89
N VAL A 101 -1.52 6.98 -4.91
CA VAL A 101 -1.38 7.78 -6.14
C VAL A 101 -0.05 8.49 -6.11
N PHE A 102 0.70 8.37 -7.20
CA PHE A 102 1.93 9.12 -7.44
C PHE A 102 1.71 10.07 -8.60
N HIS A 103 2.27 11.27 -8.53
CA HIS A 103 2.30 12.25 -9.62
C HIS A 103 3.40 13.28 -9.33
N LYS A 104 4.15 13.68 -10.37
CA LYS A 104 5.36 14.50 -10.21
C LYS A 104 6.36 13.88 -9.23
N LYS A 105 6.59 12.57 -9.38
CA LYS A 105 7.58 11.77 -8.63
C LYS A 105 7.35 11.66 -7.11
N THR A 106 6.22 12.14 -6.60
CA THR A 106 5.90 12.06 -5.18
C THR A 106 4.51 11.47 -4.96
N ILE A 107 4.29 10.94 -3.76
CA ILE A 107 3.00 10.40 -3.36
C ILE A 107 2.03 11.55 -3.08
N LYS A 108 0.81 11.44 -3.59
CA LYS A 108 -0.23 12.48 -3.53
C LYS A 108 -1.47 12.04 -2.78
N HIS A 109 -1.70 10.74 -2.68
CA HIS A 109 -2.85 10.17 -1.98
C HIS A 109 -2.55 8.76 -1.50
N THR A 110 -3.12 8.41 -0.36
CA THR A 110 -3.10 7.03 0.16
C THR A 110 -4.44 6.68 0.79
N LYS A 111 -4.97 5.50 0.50
CA LYS A 111 -6.22 4.98 1.07
C LYS A 111 -6.12 3.48 1.30
N VAL A 112 -6.81 2.98 2.32
CA VAL A 112 -7.01 1.54 2.54
C VAL A 112 -8.50 1.24 2.50
N ILE A 113 -8.88 0.19 1.78
CA ILE A 113 -10.23 -0.37 1.71
C ILE A 113 -10.21 -1.75 2.38
N GLY A 114 -11.19 -2.02 3.26
CA GLY A 114 -11.32 -3.30 3.97
C GLY A 114 -11.96 -4.43 3.16
N ILE A 115 -11.66 -4.50 1.86
CA ILE A 115 -12.17 -5.51 0.92
C ILE A 115 -10.99 -5.92 0.03
N ALA A 116 -10.75 -7.22 -0.09
CA ALA A 116 -9.72 -7.80 -0.94
C ALA A 116 -10.00 -9.29 -1.22
N GLY A 117 -8.96 -10.13 -1.35
CA GLY A 117 -9.08 -11.52 -1.78
C GLY A 117 -9.92 -12.42 -0.86
N ASN A 118 -9.99 -12.16 0.45
CA ASN A 118 -10.76 -12.99 1.38
C ASN A 118 -12.28 -12.85 1.15
N GLN A 119 -12.75 -11.69 0.69
CA GLN A 119 -14.16 -11.49 0.37
C GLN A 119 -14.55 -12.30 -0.87
N VAL A 120 -13.67 -12.38 -1.87
CA VAL A 120 -13.88 -13.27 -3.03
C VAL A 120 -14.02 -14.72 -2.58
N THR A 121 -13.11 -15.19 -1.73
CA THR A 121 -13.16 -16.54 -1.15
C THR A 121 -14.45 -16.80 -0.39
N ASN A 122 -14.91 -15.82 0.40
CA ASN A 122 -16.16 -15.94 1.15
C ASN A 122 -17.39 -16.00 0.23
N ASP A 123 -17.42 -15.25 -0.86
CA ASP A 123 -18.54 -15.29 -1.80
C ASP A 123 -18.63 -16.63 -2.53
N ILE A 124 -17.49 -17.20 -2.93
CA ILE A 124 -17.41 -18.56 -3.49
C ILE A 124 -17.94 -19.57 -2.47
N ARG A 125 -17.48 -19.46 -1.22
CA ARG A 125 -17.90 -20.34 -0.11
C ARG A 125 -19.41 -20.33 0.09
N GLU A 126 -20.00 -19.14 0.20
CA GLU A 126 -21.45 -18.97 0.43
C GLU A 126 -22.27 -19.41 -0.79
N SER A 127 -21.83 -19.04 -2.00
CA SER A 127 -22.57 -19.33 -3.23
C SER A 127 -22.57 -20.82 -3.59
N LEU A 128 -21.44 -21.50 -3.39
CA LEU A 128 -21.27 -22.92 -3.76
C LEU A 128 -21.49 -23.88 -2.60
N GLY A 129 -21.58 -23.39 -1.37
CA GLY A 129 -21.78 -24.21 -0.17
C GLY A 129 -20.61 -25.16 0.12
N VAL A 130 -19.38 -24.71 -0.14
CA VAL A 130 -18.12 -25.44 0.12
C VAL A 130 -17.44 -24.92 1.39
N VAL A 131 -16.39 -25.58 1.86
CA VAL A 131 -15.58 -25.08 2.99
C VAL A 131 -14.61 -23.99 2.54
N THR A 132 -14.17 -23.11 3.44
CA THR A 132 -13.28 -21.97 3.10
C THR A 132 -12.00 -22.38 2.38
N VAL A 133 -11.40 -23.50 2.80
CA VAL A 133 -10.16 -24.02 2.19
C VAL A 133 -10.41 -24.41 0.73
N GLU A 134 -11.54 -25.06 0.46
CA GLU A 134 -11.94 -25.45 -0.89
C GLU A 134 -12.29 -24.21 -1.73
N ALA A 135 -12.98 -23.22 -1.16
CA ALA A 135 -13.27 -21.97 -1.87
C ALA A 135 -11.99 -21.23 -2.29
N GLU A 136 -10.96 -21.21 -1.43
CA GLU A 136 -9.67 -20.61 -1.77
C GLU A 136 -8.96 -21.40 -2.87
N HIS A 137 -9.01 -22.73 -2.81
CA HIS A 137 -8.47 -23.60 -3.84
C HIS A 137 -9.16 -23.36 -5.19
N LEU A 138 -10.49 -23.32 -5.22
CA LEU A 138 -11.27 -23.01 -6.42
C LEU A 138 -10.90 -21.64 -7.01
N LYS A 139 -10.78 -20.62 -6.15
CA LYS A 139 -10.38 -19.27 -6.57
C LYS A 139 -9.00 -19.26 -7.23
N LYS A 140 -8.01 -19.92 -6.62
CA LYS A 140 -6.62 -19.92 -7.11
C LYS A 140 -6.46 -20.74 -8.39
N ASP A 141 -7.08 -21.92 -8.43
CA ASP A 141 -6.82 -22.88 -9.50
C ASP A 141 -7.67 -22.58 -10.73
N TYR A 142 -8.95 -22.23 -10.54
CA TYR A 142 -9.94 -22.10 -11.61
C TYR A 142 -10.52 -20.69 -11.75
N GLY A 143 -10.16 -19.76 -10.86
CA GLY A 143 -10.75 -18.42 -10.85
C GLY A 143 -10.35 -17.53 -12.02
N TYR A 144 -11.34 -16.81 -12.54
CA TYR A 144 -11.20 -15.70 -13.46
C TYR A 144 -11.99 -14.49 -12.93
N ALA A 145 -11.49 -13.28 -13.18
CA ALA A 145 -12.15 -12.02 -12.84
C ALA A 145 -13.12 -11.57 -13.94
N LEU A 146 -12.97 -12.08 -15.16
CA LEU A 146 -13.75 -11.68 -16.33
C LEU A 146 -14.12 -12.90 -17.17
N GLU A 147 -15.39 -12.98 -17.58
CA GLU A 147 -15.92 -14.11 -18.36
C GLU A 147 -15.24 -14.26 -19.73
N SER A 148 -14.90 -13.14 -20.39
CA SER A 148 -14.22 -13.18 -21.69
C SER A 148 -12.79 -13.73 -21.63
N SER A 149 -12.20 -13.84 -20.43
CA SER A 149 -10.88 -14.42 -20.22
C SER A 149 -10.93 -15.95 -20.06
N ILE A 150 -12.13 -16.57 -20.01
CA ILE A 150 -12.30 -18.01 -19.93
C ILE A 150 -11.87 -18.67 -21.25
N ILE A 151 -10.89 -19.56 -21.19
CA ILE A 151 -10.37 -20.29 -22.36
C ILE A 151 -11.33 -21.42 -22.77
N ARG A 152 -11.86 -22.14 -21.78
CA ARG A 152 -12.79 -23.25 -21.96
C ARG A 152 -13.73 -23.30 -20.78
N ASP A 153 -15.03 -23.30 -21.05
CA ASP A 153 -16.05 -23.45 -20.01
C ASP A 153 -16.27 -24.94 -19.72
N GLU A 154 -15.39 -25.50 -18.90
CA GLU A 154 -15.47 -26.89 -18.46
C GLU A 154 -16.06 -27.01 -17.06
N ASP A 155 -16.60 -28.18 -16.78
CA ASP A 155 -17.12 -28.50 -15.45
C ASP A 155 -15.99 -28.82 -14.48
N ILE A 156 -15.96 -28.13 -13.35
CA ILE A 156 -15.09 -28.43 -12.21
C ILE A 156 -15.87 -29.17 -11.13
N LEU A 157 -15.21 -30.15 -10.51
CA LEU A 157 -15.79 -30.94 -9.43
C LEU A 157 -15.60 -30.19 -8.11
N ILE A 158 -16.70 -29.93 -7.41
CA ILE A 158 -16.70 -29.35 -6.07
C ILE A 158 -17.12 -30.40 -5.03
N GLN A 159 -16.41 -30.42 -3.90
CA GLN A 159 -16.76 -31.27 -2.77
C GLN A 159 -17.82 -30.57 -1.91
N GLY A 160 -19.05 -31.08 -1.94
CA GLY A 160 -20.12 -30.60 -1.08
C GLY A 160 -19.91 -31.01 0.38
N ILE A 161 -20.55 -30.27 1.29
CA ILE A 161 -20.49 -30.57 2.73
C ILE A 161 -21.56 -31.61 3.10
N GLY A 162 -21.15 -32.63 3.87
CA GLY A 162 -22.05 -33.62 4.45
C GLY A 162 -22.74 -34.49 3.39
N ALA A 163 -24.07 -34.59 3.46
CA ALA A 163 -24.85 -35.45 2.57
C ALA A 163 -24.98 -34.92 1.13
N ARG A 164 -24.48 -33.72 0.83
CA ARG A 164 -24.62 -33.09 -0.50
C ARG A 164 -23.79 -33.77 -1.60
N GLY A 165 -22.84 -34.63 -1.24
CA GLY A 165 -21.97 -35.32 -2.20
C GLY A 165 -21.17 -34.36 -3.08
N ASN A 166 -20.44 -34.90 -4.05
CA ASN A 166 -19.71 -34.06 -5.01
C ASN A 166 -20.65 -33.59 -6.11
N THR A 167 -20.52 -32.32 -6.50
CA THR A 167 -21.31 -31.69 -7.57
C THR A 167 -20.37 -31.12 -8.62
N LYS A 168 -20.82 -30.98 -9.86
CA LYS A 168 -20.09 -30.29 -10.92
C LYS A 168 -20.67 -28.90 -11.14
N ILE A 169 -19.81 -27.91 -11.34
CA ILE A 169 -20.20 -26.56 -11.75
C ILE A 169 -19.37 -26.13 -12.95
N PRO A 170 -19.91 -25.32 -13.87
CA PRO A 170 -19.11 -24.76 -14.95
C PRO A 170 -18.18 -23.65 -14.42
N ILE A 171 -17.02 -23.46 -15.05
CA ILE A 171 -16.08 -22.37 -14.75
C ILE A 171 -16.75 -20.99 -14.87
N SER A 172 -17.69 -20.83 -15.80
CA SER A 172 -18.47 -19.61 -15.97
C SER A 172 -19.23 -19.21 -14.70
N LEU A 173 -19.82 -20.18 -13.98
CA LEU A 173 -20.52 -19.90 -12.72
C LEU A 173 -19.54 -19.41 -11.63
N LEU A 174 -18.37 -20.05 -11.50
CA LEU A 174 -17.33 -19.60 -10.56
C LEU A 174 -16.86 -18.18 -10.91
N THR A 175 -16.65 -17.93 -12.21
CA THR A 175 -16.19 -16.63 -12.73
C THR A 175 -17.22 -15.53 -12.47
N GLN A 176 -18.53 -15.81 -12.59
CA GLN A 176 -19.58 -14.84 -12.26
C GLN A 176 -19.51 -14.37 -10.82
N ILE A 177 -19.35 -15.30 -9.87
CA ILE A 177 -19.24 -15.00 -8.45
C ILE A 177 -18.03 -14.10 -8.19
N ILE A 178 -16.88 -14.48 -8.75
CA ILE A 178 -15.62 -13.74 -8.58
C ILE A 178 -15.70 -12.35 -9.22
N SER A 179 -16.22 -12.27 -10.46
CA SER A 179 -16.29 -11.04 -11.24
C SER A 179 -17.14 -9.97 -10.54
N LEU A 180 -18.27 -10.37 -9.93
CA LEU A 180 -19.12 -9.46 -9.17
C LEU A 180 -18.36 -8.79 -8.02
N ARG A 181 -17.63 -9.58 -7.22
CA ARG A 181 -16.86 -9.05 -6.08
C ARG A 181 -15.69 -8.18 -6.53
N MET A 182 -14.95 -8.62 -7.54
CA MET A 182 -13.81 -7.85 -8.05
C MET A 182 -14.26 -6.54 -8.70
N ARG A 183 -15.39 -6.54 -9.43
CA ARG A 183 -15.98 -5.33 -10.01
C ARG A 183 -16.46 -4.36 -8.94
N GLU A 184 -17.05 -4.86 -7.85
CA GLU A 184 -17.39 -4.04 -6.69
C GLU A 184 -16.15 -3.37 -6.09
N LEU A 185 -15.09 -4.16 -5.83
CA LEU A 185 -13.82 -3.64 -5.31
C LEU A 185 -13.25 -2.54 -6.21
N PHE A 186 -13.15 -2.78 -7.52
CA PHE A 186 -12.62 -1.78 -8.45
C PHE A 186 -13.52 -0.55 -8.58
N THR A 187 -14.83 -0.71 -8.47
CA THR A 187 -15.75 0.44 -8.45
C THR A 187 -15.52 1.31 -7.20
N LEU A 188 -15.28 0.70 -6.03
CA LEU A 188 -14.94 1.44 -4.82
C LEU A 188 -13.61 2.18 -4.96
N VAL A 189 -12.61 1.54 -5.58
CA VAL A 189 -11.32 2.18 -5.87
C VAL A 189 -11.49 3.34 -6.85
N ASP A 190 -12.26 3.17 -7.93
CA ASP A 190 -12.50 4.22 -8.94
C ASP A 190 -13.18 5.44 -8.32
N ASN A 191 -14.18 5.19 -7.47
CA ASN A 191 -14.87 6.24 -6.73
C ASN A 191 -13.93 6.99 -5.79
N GLU A 192 -13.02 6.30 -5.09
CA GLU A 192 -12.00 6.94 -4.26
C GLU A 192 -11.06 7.81 -5.12
N LEU A 193 -10.58 7.31 -6.26
CA LEU A 193 -9.70 8.07 -7.16
C LEU A 193 -10.37 9.33 -7.71
N ARG A 194 -11.68 9.27 -8.01
CA ARG A 194 -12.48 10.43 -8.43
C ARG A 194 -12.70 11.41 -7.29
N ASN A 195 -13.13 10.92 -6.13
CA ASN A 195 -13.41 11.76 -4.96
C ASN A 195 -12.16 12.48 -4.44
N ALA A 196 -11.00 11.83 -4.50
CA ALA A 196 -9.72 12.43 -4.15
C ALA A 196 -9.19 13.40 -5.24
N GLY A 197 -9.83 13.47 -6.42
CA GLY A 197 -9.46 14.39 -7.49
C GLY A 197 -8.22 13.97 -8.29
N TYR A 198 -7.89 12.67 -8.29
CA TYR A 198 -6.69 12.13 -8.93
C TYR A 198 -6.97 11.31 -10.18
N LYS A 199 -8.22 10.90 -10.44
CA LYS A 199 -8.57 10.09 -11.61
C LYS A 199 -8.04 10.64 -12.94
N ASN A 200 -8.13 11.95 -13.15
CA ASN A 200 -7.65 12.60 -14.38
C ASN A 200 -6.16 12.96 -14.36
N LYS A 201 -5.44 12.65 -13.27
CA LYS A 201 -4.02 12.94 -13.07
C LYS A 201 -3.13 11.71 -13.21
N ILE A 202 -3.71 10.51 -13.24
CA ILE A 202 -2.97 9.24 -13.36
C ILE A 202 -2.82 8.81 -14.83
N LYS A 203 -2.09 9.61 -15.61
CA LYS A 203 -1.96 9.41 -17.07
C LYS A 203 -1.15 8.17 -17.47
N ALA A 204 -0.29 7.66 -16.60
CA ALA A 204 0.42 6.40 -16.80
C ALA A 204 -0.50 5.18 -16.54
N GLY A 205 -1.71 5.39 -16.03
CA GLY A 205 -2.67 4.34 -15.78
C GLY A 205 -2.56 3.75 -14.37
N ILE A 206 -2.77 2.44 -14.29
CA ILE A 206 -2.92 1.69 -13.04
C ILE A 206 -1.93 0.53 -13.00
N VAL A 207 -1.30 0.35 -11.84
CA VAL A 207 -0.46 -0.82 -11.56
C VAL A 207 -1.12 -1.61 -10.44
N LEU A 208 -1.54 -2.84 -10.75
CA LEU A 208 -2.07 -3.78 -9.76
C LEU A 208 -0.92 -4.62 -9.18
N THR A 209 -0.93 -4.86 -7.88
CA THR A 209 0.02 -5.76 -7.22
C THR A 209 -0.62 -6.52 -6.07
N GLY A 210 0.15 -7.30 -5.32
CA GLY A 210 -0.35 -8.16 -4.24
C GLY A 210 -0.97 -9.46 -4.76
N GLY A 211 -1.19 -10.43 -3.87
CA GLY A 211 -1.65 -11.77 -4.24
C GLY A 211 -3.03 -11.81 -4.91
N GLY A 212 -3.92 -10.86 -4.60
CA GLY A 212 -5.23 -10.74 -5.24
C GLY A 212 -5.17 -10.31 -6.71
N SER A 213 -4.06 -9.70 -7.14
CA SER A 213 -3.85 -9.32 -8.54
C SER A 213 -3.52 -10.50 -9.46
N LEU A 214 -3.17 -11.68 -8.89
CA LEU A 214 -2.86 -12.91 -9.63
C LEU A 214 -4.08 -13.59 -10.26
N LEU A 215 -5.29 -13.13 -9.94
CA LEU A 215 -6.52 -13.65 -10.53
C LEU A 215 -6.53 -13.41 -12.05
N ARG A 216 -6.89 -14.43 -12.84
CA ARG A 216 -6.87 -14.34 -14.31
C ARG A 216 -7.87 -13.32 -14.82
N GLY A 217 -7.51 -12.49 -15.79
CA GLY A 217 -8.37 -11.42 -16.31
C GLY A 217 -8.58 -10.23 -15.37
N CYS A 218 -7.78 -10.13 -14.29
CA CYS A 218 -7.89 -9.03 -13.32
C CYS A 218 -7.52 -7.67 -13.93
N THR A 219 -6.50 -7.63 -14.82
CA THR A 219 -6.16 -6.43 -15.59
C THR A 219 -7.31 -6.04 -16.53
N ASP A 220 -7.88 -6.99 -17.26
CA ASP A 220 -8.95 -6.72 -18.23
C ASP A 220 -10.18 -6.12 -17.51
N LEU A 221 -10.58 -6.72 -16.39
CA LEU A 221 -11.67 -6.19 -15.56
C LEU A 221 -11.34 -4.79 -15.00
N ALA A 222 -10.08 -4.56 -14.60
CA ALA A 222 -9.65 -3.26 -14.13
C ALA A 222 -9.74 -2.21 -15.25
N GLU A 223 -9.27 -2.52 -16.46
CA GLU A 223 -9.39 -1.63 -17.62
C GLU A 223 -10.86 -1.32 -17.95
N ASP A 224 -11.74 -2.32 -17.89
CA ASP A 224 -13.19 -2.15 -18.07
C ASP A 224 -13.81 -1.17 -17.05
N VAL A 225 -13.43 -1.29 -15.78
CA VAL A 225 -14.01 -0.49 -14.69
C VAL A 225 -13.39 0.89 -14.63
N PHE A 226 -12.07 0.98 -14.76
CA PHE A 226 -11.34 2.23 -14.62
C PHE A 226 -11.31 3.04 -15.91
N GLY A 227 -11.42 2.41 -17.08
CA GLY A 227 -11.22 3.09 -18.38
C GLY A 227 -9.80 3.63 -18.54
N LEU A 228 -8.81 2.99 -17.93
CA LEU A 228 -7.40 3.37 -17.96
C LEU A 228 -6.53 2.13 -18.23
N PRO A 229 -5.40 2.27 -18.94
CA PRO A 229 -4.44 1.18 -19.11
C PRO A 229 -4.03 0.60 -17.76
N THR A 230 -4.02 -0.73 -17.66
CA THR A 230 -3.70 -1.43 -16.41
C THR A 230 -2.70 -2.53 -16.64
N ARG A 231 -1.67 -2.61 -15.79
CA ARG A 231 -0.69 -3.69 -15.81
C ARG A 231 -0.50 -4.32 -14.43
N ILE A 232 0.06 -5.52 -14.41
CA ILE A 232 0.54 -6.15 -13.19
C ILE A 232 1.93 -5.62 -12.85
N GLY A 233 2.12 -5.19 -11.61
CA GLY A 233 3.38 -4.81 -11.00
C GLY A 233 4.04 -6.02 -10.35
N VAL A 234 5.11 -6.51 -10.99
CA VAL A 234 5.95 -7.59 -10.49
C VAL A 234 7.28 -6.99 -10.03
N PRO A 235 7.81 -7.34 -8.86
CA PRO A 235 9.12 -6.86 -8.44
C PRO A 235 10.22 -7.48 -9.32
N LEU A 236 10.95 -6.63 -10.05
CA LEU A 236 12.07 -7.04 -10.90
C LEU A 236 13.42 -6.65 -10.26
N ASP A 237 14.50 -7.29 -10.71
CA ASP A 237 15.88 -6.95 -10.38
C ASP A 237 16.19 -6.86 -8.88
N LEU A 238 15.97 -7.96 -8.16
CA LEU A 238 16.26 -8.03 -6.72
C LEU A 238 17.73 -8.38 -6.41
N GLY A 239 18.54 -8.59 -7.45
CA GLY A 239 19.97 -8.87 -7.36
C GLY A 239 20.30 -10.37 -7.53
N SER A 240 21.57 -10.66 -7.77
CA SER A 240 22.06 -12.03 -7.94
C SER A 240 21.94 -12.82 -6.62
N GLY A 241 21.09 -13.84 -6.60
CA GLY A 241 20.95 -14.77 -5.47
C GLY A 241 19.53 -14.91 -4.91
N LEU A 242 18.58 -14.09 -5.36
CA LEU A 242 17.17 -14.31 -5.10
C LEU A 242 16.58 -15.17 -6.22
N SER A 243 15.82 -16.20 -5.85
CA SER A 243 15.21 -17.14 -6.80
C SER A 243 14.11 -16.44 -7.62
N SER A 244 13.84 -16.94 -8.83
CA SER A 244 12.68 -16.52 -9.63
C SER A 244 11.33 -16.71 -8.92
N GLU A 245 11.32 -17.42 -7.78
CA GLU A 245 10.14 -17.65 -6.94
C GLU A 245 9.58 -16.36 -6.33
N ILE A 246 10.38 -15.29 -6.22
CA ILE A 246 9.90 -14.01 -5.69
C ILE A 246 9.49 -13.00 -6.78
N GLU A 247 9.56 -13.39 -8.05
CA GLU A 247 9.04 -12.63 -9.20
C GLU A 247 7.52 -12.76 -9.29
N SER A 248 6.84 -12.44 -8.19
CA SER A 248 5.38 -12.48 -8.08
C SER A 248 4.88 -11.19 -7.41
N PRO A 249 3.74 -10.63 -7.84
CA PRO A 249 3.16 -9.42 -7.24
C PRO A 249 2.94 -9.51 -5.73
N GLU A 250 2.75 -10.72 -5.18
CA GLU A 250 2.57 -10.92 -3.74
C GLU A 250 3.83 -10.59 -2.91
N PHE A 251 5.00 -10.52 -3.55
CA PHE A 251 6.26 -10.18 -2.90
C PHE A 251 6.67 -8.70 -3.08
N ALA A 252 5.85 -7.87 -3.72
CA ALA A 252 6.17 -6.47 -3.96
C ALA A 252 6.56 -5.70 -2.69
N THR A 253 5.76 -5.80 -1.63
CA THR A 253 6.05 -5.11 -0.37
C THR A 253 7.39 -5.53 0.24
N VAL A 254 7.63 -6.85 0.36
CA VAL A 254 8.85 -7.37 0.98
C VAL A 254 10.07 -7.00 0.14
N SER A 255 9.95 -7.11 -1.17
CA SER A 255 10.97 -6.69 -2.14
C SER A 255 11.34 -5.22 -1.98
N GLY A 256 10.35 -4.35 -1.87
CA GLY A 256 10.56 -2.92 -1.62
C GLY A 256 11.18 -2.60 -0.27
N LEU A 257 10.82 -3.34 0.78
CA LEU A 257 11.46 -3.21 2.11
C LEU A 257 12.94 -3.59 2.07
N ILE A 258 13.32 -4.60 1.28
CA ILE A 258 14.71 -5.04 1.08
C ILE A 258 15.50 -4.02 0.27
N LYS A 259 14.95 -3.54 -0.86
CA LYS A 259 15.55 -2.45 -1.67
C LYS A 259 15.77 -1.19 -0.82
N GLY A 260 14.91 -0.98 0.17
CA GLY A 260 14.94 0.18 1.05
C GLY A 260 14.25 1.38 0.42
N ILE A 261 14.06 2.43 1.23
CA ILE A 261 13.44 3.68 0.78
C ILE A 261 14.50 4.78 0.76
N PRO A 262 14.80 5.37 -0.40
CA PRO A 262 15.72 6.50 -0.51
C PRO A 262 15.30 7.65 0.43
N GLY A 263 16.24 8.13 1.26
CA GLY A 263 16.00 9.25 2.18
C GLY A 263 15.06 8.98 3.37
N GLY A 264 14.54 7.75 3.52
CA GLY A 264 13.49 7.42 4.48
C GLY A 264 13.96 6.51 5.60
N LYS A 265 14.60 7.06 6.63
CA LYS A 265 14.52 6.44 7.95
C LYS A 265 13.32 7.03 8.68
N SER A 266 12.35 6.21 9.07
CA SER A 266 11.31 6.61 10.03
C SER A 266 11.93 7.19 11.30
N SER A 267 13.11 6.69 11.69
CA SER A 267 13.85 7.16 12.85
C SER A 267 14.27 8.63 12.77
N ASP A 268 14.57 9.14 11.57
CA ASP A 268 15.08 10.50 11.42
C ASP A 268 13.96 11.52 11.68
N TYR A 269 12.73 11.20 11.26
CA TYR A 269 11.54 12.01 11.56
C TYR A 269 11.08 11.93 13.02
N GLN A 270 11.15 10.74 13.65
CA GLN A 270 10.85 10.62 15.10
C GLN A 270 11.89 11.34 15.97
N SER A 271 13.16 11.40 15.52
CA SER A 271 14.23 12.09 16.25
C SER A 271 14.00 13.61 16.29
N LEU A 272 13.49 14.21 15.22
CA LEU A 272 13.15 15.64 15.11
C LEU A 272 12.04 16.05 16.10
N ILE A 273 11.00 15.22 16.24
CA ILE A 273 9.88 15.47 17.17
C ILE A 273 10.31 15.25 18.63
N LYS A 274 11.14 14.23 18.92
CA LYS A 274 11.68 14.01 20.28
C LYS A 274 12.63 15.13 20.71
N ARG A 275 13.42 15.71 19.80
CA ARG A 275 14.26 16.89 20.08
C ARG A 275 13.42 18.08 20.55
N HIS A 276 12.26 18.31 19.93
CA HIS A 276 11.35 19.39 20.33
C HIS A 276 10.70 19.19 21.71
N LYS A 277 10.52 17.95 22.19
CA LYS A 277 10.04 17.69 23.57
C LYS A 277 11.14 17.80 24.64
N LYS A 278 12.41 17.57 24.30
CA LYS A 278 13.54 17.71 25.25
C LYS A 278 14.04 19.15 25.42
N GLY A 279 13.76 20.04 24.46
CA GLY A 279 14.26 21.43 24.47
C GLY A 279 13.72 22.35 25.57
N LYS A 280 12.68 21.95 26.33
CA LYS A 280 12.15 22.79 27.43
C LYS A 280 12.86 22.64 28.77
N ASN A 281 13.63 21.56 28.99
CA ASN A 281 14.35 21.36 30.26
C ASN A 281 15.81 21.84 30.20
N THR A 282 16.44 21.84 29.03
CA THR A 282 17.86 22.16 28.89
C THR A 282 18.17 23.65 29.15
N ILE A 283 17.26 24.57 28.84
CA ILE A 283 17.46 26.00 29.08
C ILE A 283 17.36 26.33 30.59
N LYS A 284 16.46 25.66 31.33
CA LYS A 284 16.37 25.83 32.79
C LYS A 284 17.63 25.34 33.51
N ASP A 285 18.19 24.22 33.06
CA ASP A 285 19.41 23.66 33.66
C ASP A 285 20.66 24.50 33.35
N ILE A 286 20.70 25.17 32.19
CA ILE A 286 21.79 26.10 31.82
C ILE A 286 21.67 27.42 32.61
N VAL A 287 20.47 27.99 32.73
CA VAL A 287 20.26 29.22 33.52
C VAL A 287 20.61 28.99 35.00
N LYS A 288 20.24 27.83 35.55
CA LYS A 288 20.54 27.49 36.93
C LYS A 288 22.04 27.35 37.20
N LYS A 289 22.79 26.74 36.28
CA LYS A 289 24.26 26.63 36.39
C LYS A 289 24.99 27.97 36.25
N VAL A 290 24.45 28.89 35.43
CA VAL A 290 25.01 30.25 35.32
C VAL A 290 24.74 31.04 36.59
N GLN A 291 23.56 30.89 37.20
CA GLN A 291 23.23 31.50 38.48
C GLN A 291 24.12 30.99 39.61
N GLU A 292 24.29 29.67 39.72
CA GLU A 292 25.19 29.05 40.71
C GLU A 292 26.65 29.51 40.56
N PHE A 293 27.13 29.75 39.32
CA PHE A 293 28.49 30.26 39.06
C PHE A 293 28.69 31.74 39.47
N PHE A 294 27.66 32.58 39.37
CA PHE A 294 27.73 33.98 39.78
C PHE A 294 27.49 34.19 41.27
N ASP A 295 26.80 33.27 41.94
CA ASP A 295 26.61 33.29 43.39
C ASP A 295 27.86 32.79 44.16
N GLU A 296 28.79 32.10 43.48
CA GLU A 296 30.09 31.64 44.04
C GLU A 296 31.25 32.64 43.81
N LEU A 297 30.99 33.82 43.24
CA LEU A 297 31.94 34.92 42.98
C LEU A 297 31.71 36.09 43.95
#